data_AF-A0A0C5CAD5-F1
#
_entry.id   AF-A0A0C5CAD5-F1
#
_cell.length_a   1.000
_cell.length_b   1.000
_cell.length_c   1.000
_cell.angle_alpha   90.00
_cell.angle_beta   90.00
_cell.angle_gamma   90.00
#
_symmetry.space_group_name_H-M   'P 1'
#
loop_
_entity.id
_entity.type
_entity.pdbx_description
1 polymer ?
#
loop_
_entity_poly.entity_id
_entity_poly.type
_entity_poly.pdbx_seq_one_letter_code
_entity_poly.pdbx_strand_id
1 'polypeptide(L)' 'MEKHKPSDEMIKELDNLLSKINAMEIVASDDFQKNSIKIMRALVEGQIHSINEFGHLKKAIDLLTLQLFDVQNKVKS' A
#
# COMPACT_ATOMS: atom_id res chain seq x y z
N MET A 1 13.29 12.24 8.67
CA MET A 1 12.37 11.32 7.96
C MET A 1 11.55 12.19 7.02
N GLU A 2 11.72 12.04 5.71
CA GLU A 2 10.82 12.70 4.75
C GLU A 2 9.39 12.20 5.03
N LYS A 3 8.50 13.13 5.42
CA LYS A 3 7.22 12.78 6.03
C LYS A 3 6.17 12.27 5.03
N HIS A 4 6.39 12.44 3.72
CA HIS A 4 5.46 12.00 2.70
C HIS A 4 6.22 11.57 1.44
N LYS A 5 6.51 10.27 1.31
CA LYS A 5 6.81 9.69 0.00
C LYS A 5 5.50 9.50 -0.77
N PRO A 6 5.47 9.79 -2.08
CA PRO A 6 4.37 9.40 -2.96
C PRO A 6 4.06 7.90 -2.83
N SER A 7 2.78 7.52 -2.96
CA SER A 7 2.35 6.12 -2.92
C SER A 7 3.11 5.24 -3.91
N ASP A 8 3.40 5.79 -5.09
CA ASP A 8 4.05 5.06 -6.17
C ASP A 8 5.52 4.77 -5.86
N GLU A 9 6.19 5.68 -5.16
CA GLU A 9 7.56 5.46 -4.67
C GLU A 9 7.59 4.39 -3.56
N MET A 10 6.61 4.43 -2.65
CA MET A 10 6.48 3.41 -1.61
C MET A 10 6.20 2.02 -2.19
N ILE A 11 5.28 1.91 -3.16
CA ILE A 11 4.99 0.66 -3.85
C ILE A 11 6.24 0.14 -4.57
N LYS A 12 6.97 1.00 -5.27
CA LYS A 12 8.22 0.63 -5.95
C LYS A 12 9.28 0.10 -4.97
N GLU A 13 9.39 0.70 -3.78
CA GLU A 13 10.29 0.21 -2.73
C GLU A 13 9.86 -1.16 -2.20
N LEU A 14 8.56 -1.38 -2.04
CA LEU A 14 8.00 -2.67 -1.64
C LEU A 14 8.17 -3.74 -2.72
N ASP A 15 8.06 -3.40 -4.01
CA ASP A 15 8.32 -4.31 -5.13
C ASP A 15 9.80 -4.73 -5.18
N ASN A 16 10.71 -3.79 -4.94
CA ASN A 16 12.13 -4.08 -4.82
C ASN A 16 12.41 -4.99 -3.60
N LEU A 17 11.70 -4.78 -2.49
CA LEU A 17 11.81 -5.62 -1.31
C LEU A 17 11.26 -7.03 -1.57
N LEU A 18 10.10 -7.15 -2.23
CA LEU A 18 9.50 -8.42 -2.63
C LEU A 18 10.45 -9.22 -3.54
N SER A 19 11.11 -8.55 -4.48
CA SER A 19 12.11 -9.16 -5.36
C SER A 19 13.29 -9.75 -4.56
N LYS A 20 13.78 -9.03 -3.55
CA LYS A 20 14.83 -9.53 -2.64
C LYS A 20 14.33 -10.71 -1.79
N ILE A 21 13.10 -10.65 -1.28
CA ILE A 21 12.47 -11.74 -0.52
C ILE A 21 12.36 -13.00 -1.37
N ASN A 22 12.01 -12.87 -2.64
CA ASN A 22 11.95 -14.00 -3.57
C ASN A 22 13.34 -14.61 -3.82
N ALA A 23 14.38 -13.78 -3.96
CA ALA A 23 15.75 -14.28 -4.04
C ALA A 23 16.17 -15.01 -2.75
N MET A 24 15.77 -14.51 -1.58
CA MET A 24 16.03 -15.18 -0.29
C MET A 24 15.36 -16.56 -0.21
N GLU A 25 14.15 -16.74 -0.76
CA GLU A 25 13.47 -18.05 -0.75
C GLU A 25 14.26 -19.12 -1.51
N ILE A 26 14.90 -18.74 -2.62
CA ILE A 26 15.71 -19.65 -3.44
C ILE A 26 16.94 -20.15 -2.68
N VAL A 27 17.57 -19.29 -1.88
CA VAL A 27 18.82 -19.61 -1.17
C VAL A 27 18.62 -20.18 0.23
N ALA A 28 17.39 -20.19 0.75
CA ALA A 28 17.09 -20.65 2.10
C ALA A 28 17.32 -22.16 2.26
N SER A 29 18.15 -22.52 3.24
CA SER A 29 18.60 -23.91 3.44
C SER A 29 17.75 -24.71 4.41
N ASP A 30 17.13 -24.04 5.40
CA ASP A 30 16.32 -24.68 6.44
C ASP A 30 14.85 -24.21 6.46
N ASP A 31 14.00 -24.99 7.12
CA ASP A 31 12.55 -24.75 7.16
C ASP A 31 12.19 -23.49 7.97
N PHE A 32 12.99 -23.13 8.97
CA PHE A 32 12.77 -21.91 9.74
C PHE A 32 13.00 -20.67 8.88
N GLN A 33 14.07 -20.65 8.09
CA GLN A 33 14.33 -19.60 7.10
C GLN A 33 13.21 -19.52 6.06
N LYS A 34 12.81 -20.66 5.48
CA LYS A 34 11.71 -20.69 4.49
C LYS A 34 10.40 -20.16 5.04
N ASN A 35 10.03 -20.54 6.27
CA ASN A 35 8.82 -20.05 6.90
C ASN A 35 8.91 -18.55 7.23
N SER A 36 10.06 -18.09 7.71
CA SER A 36 10.29 -16.66 7.96
C SER A 36 10.17 -15.84 6.66
N ILE A 37 10.69 -16.35 5.55
CA ILE A 37 10.60 -15.70 4.24
C ILE A 37 9.15 -15.64 3.73
N LYS A 38 8.35 -16.69 3.93
CA LYS A 38 6.92 -16.68 3.61
C LYS A 38 6.15 -15.62 4.40
N ILE A 39 6.46 -15.47 5.70
CA ILE A 39 5.85 -14.43 6.54
C ILE A 39 6.24 -13.04 6.02
N MET A 40 7.53 -12.81 5.73
CA MET A 40 7.99 -11.55 5.17
C MET A 40 7.30 -11.21 3.84
N ARG A 41 7.14 -12.19 2.94
CA ARG A 41 6.40 -12.02 1.68
C ARG A 41 4.97 -11.56 1.93
N ALA A 42 4.23 -12.28 2.77
CA ALA A 42 2.84 -11.96 3.07
C ALA A 42 2.67 -10.55 3.67
N LEU A 43 3.62 -10.12 4.50
CA LEU A 43 3.62 -8.76 5.06
C LEU A 43 3.85 -7.69 3.99
N VAL A 44 4.81 -7.90 3.08
CA VAL A 44 5.09 -6.94 2.00
C VAL A 44 3.93 -6.86 1.00
N GLU A 45 3.37 -8.00 0.59
CA GLU A 45 2.18 -8.05 -0.28
C GLU A 45 0.98 -7.37 0.39
N GLY A 46 0.77 -7.62 1.69
CA GLY A 46 -0.26 -6.97 2.48
C GLY A 46 -0.08 -5.45 2.58
N GLN A 47 1.16 -4.96 2.66
CA GLN A 47 1.45 -3.53 2.65
C GLN A 47 1.16 -2.88 1.28
N ILE A 48 1.58 -3.52 0.18
CA ILE A 48 1.27 -3.04 -1.19
C ILE A 48 -0.25 -2.93 -1.36
N HIS A 49 -0.98 -3.99 -0.99
CA HIS A 49 -2.44 -4.00 -1.05
C HIS A 49 -3.06 -2.88 -0.21
N SER A 50 -2.62 -2.72 1.03
CA SER A 50 -3.13 -1.66 1.93
C SER A 50 -2.94 -0.25 1.36
N ILE A 51 -1.79 0.03 0.75
CA ILE A 51 -1.52 1.34 0.11
C ILE A 51 -2.52 1.60 -1.02
N ASN A 52 -2.80 0.60 -1.85
CA ASN A 52 -3.78 0.71 -2.93
C ASN A 52 -5.19 0.98 -2.39
N GLU A 53 -5.61 0.25 -1.35
CA GLU A 53 -6.91 0.45 -0.71
C GLU A 53 -7.03 1.85 -0.06
N PHE A 54 -5.97 2.37 0.55
CA PHE A 54 -5.95 3.75 1.03
C PHE A 54 -6.10 4.77 -0.11
N GLY A 55 -5.54 4.48 -1.29
CA GLY A 55 -5.75 5.26 -2.50
C GLY A 55 -7.21 5.29 -2.94
N HIS A 56 -7.92 4.15 -2.85
CA HIS A 56 -9.37 4.07 -3.11
C HIS A 56 -10.18 4.85 -2.06
N LEU A 57 -9.85 4.70 -0.79
CA LEU A 57 -10.52 5.42 0.30
C LEU A 57 -10.39 6.93 0.13
N LYS A 58 -9.19 7.43 -0.20
CA LYS A 58 -8.97 8.85 -0.48
C LYS A 58 -9.90 9.36 -1.58
N LYS A 59 -10.00 8.64 -2.71
CA LYS A 59 -10.90 9.01 -3.82
C LYS A 59 -12.36 9.04 -3.38
N ALA A 60 -12.80 8.08 -2.56
CA ALA A 60 -14.16 8.07 -2.02
C ALA A 60 -14.44 9.30 -1.14
N ILE A 61 -13.47 9.69 -0.29
CA ILE A 61 -13.57 10.90 0.53
C ILE A 61 -13.62 12.15 -0.34
N ASP A 62 -12.79 12.24 -1.38
CA ASP A 62 -12.78 13.36 -2.32
C ASP A 62 -14.16 13.51 -3.00
N LEU A 63 -14.75 12.40 -3.47
CA LEU A 63 -16.09 12.40 -4.08
C LEU A 63 -17.18 12.81 -3.09
N LEU A 64 -17.16 12.29 -1.86
CA LEU A 64 -18.10 12.66 -0.81
C LEU A 64 -18.00 14.16 -0.49
N THR A 65 -16.78 14.69 -0.46
CA THR A 65 -16.50 16.10 -0.21
C THR A 65 -17.06 16.99 -1.33
N LEU A 66 -16.92 16.59 -2.60
CA LEU A 66 -17.53 17.30 -3.72
C LEU A 66 -19.06 17.36 -3.59
N GLN A 67 -19.69 16.24 -3.25
CA GLN A 67 -21.15 16.20 -3.03
C GLN A 67 -21.60 17.11 -1.88
N LEU A 68 -20.83 17.17 -0.79
CA LEU A 68 -21.12 18.09 0.32
C LEU A 68 -21.07 19.55 -0.12
N PHE A 69 -20.08 19.93 -0.93
CA PHE A 69 -20.01 21.29 -1.48
C PHE A 69 -21.17 21.59 -2.44
N ASP A 70 -21.58 20.64 -3.29
CA ASP A 70 -22.72 20.82 -4.19
C ASP A 70 -24.03 21.06 -3.41
N VAL A 71 -24.26 20.29 -2.34
CA VAL A 71 -25.42 20.49 -1.46
C VAL A 71 -25.35 21.85 -0.78
N GLN A 72 -24.19 22.23 -0.23
CA GLN A 72 -24.01 23.52 0.43
C GLN A 72 -24.27 24.70 -0.52
N ASN A 73 -23.80 24.62 -1.76
CA ASN A 73 -24.00 25.64 -2.77
C ASN A 73 -25.47 25.78 -3.16
N LYS A 74 -26.20 24.66 -3.28
CA LYS A 74 -27.65 24.67 -3.54
C LYS A 74 -28.47 25.28 -2.40
N VAL A 75 -28.05 25.10 -1.15
CA VAL A 75 -28.73 25.70 0.02
C VAL A 75 -28.47 27.21 0.13
N LYS A 76 -27.32 27.69 -0.36
CA LYS A 76 -26.95 29.11 -0.33
C LYS A 76 -27.47 29.93 -1.52
N SER A 77 -27.95 29.26 -2.57
CA SER A 77 -28.58 29.89 -3.75
C SER A 77 -30.09 30.07 -3.54
#